data_AF-A0A485AXD7-F1
#
_entry.id   AF-A0A485AXD7-F1
#
_cell.length_a   1.000
_cell.length_b   1.000
_cell.length_c   1.000
_cell.angle_alpha   90.00
_cell.angle_beta   90.00
_cell.angle_gamma   90.00
#
_symmetry.space_group_name_H-M   'P 1'
#
loop_
_entity.id
_entity.type
_entity.pdbx_description
1 polymer ?
#
loop_
_entity_poly.entity_id
_entity_poly.type
_entity_poly.pdbx_seq_one_letter_code
_entity_poly.pdbx_strand_id
1 'polypeptide(L)'
;MPVYFDQLDRVHFAGPKTTNPLAFRHYNPDEIVLGKRMAEHLRFAACYWHNFCWNGADMFGSGSFERPWQQAGDALSQAKYKADVAFEFFHKLNVPYYCFHDVDVSPEGASLKEYLNNFARMTEVLAQKQQESGVKLLWGTANCFTNPRYAAGAATNPDPDVFAWAAAQVVAAMNATHQLGGENYVLWGGREGYESLLNTDLRQEREQIGRFLQMVVEHKHKTGFRGTLLIEPKTAGTH
;
A
#
# COMPACT_ATOMS: atom_id res chain seq x y z
N MET A 1 -10.41 -20.94 -5.79
CA MET A 1 -10.00 -19.60 -6.23
C MET A 1 -10.09 -19.57 -7.75
N PRO A 2 -10.70 -18.55 -8.38
CA PRO A 2 -10.47 -18.31 -9.80
C PRO A 2 -8.96 -18.15 -10.02
N VAL A 3 -8.40 -18.83 -11.02
CA VAL A 3 -6.96 -18.87 -11.28
C VAL A 3 -6.69 -17.89 -12.42
N TYR A 4 -6.12 -16.73 -12.12
CA TYR A 4 -5.80 -15.71 -13.12
C TYR A 4 -4.47 -15.98 -13.81
N PHE A 5 -3.49 -16.56 -13.11
CA PHE A 5 -2.18 -16.90 -13.65
C PHE A 5 -2.06 -18.40 -13.93
N ASP A 6 -3.08 -19.03 -14.53
CA ASP A 6 -3.21 -20.49 -14.71
C ASP A 6 -2.02 -21.16 -15.42
N GLN A 7 -1.32 -20.43 -16.27
CA GLN A 7 -0.11 -20.89 -16.98
C GLN A 7 1.19 -20.73 -16.19
N LEU A 8 1.13 -20.20 -14.97
CA LEU A 8 2.30 -19.96 -14.12
C LEU A 8 2.26 -20.84 -12.88
N ASP A 9 3.29 -21.66 -12.72
CA ASP A 9 3.60 -22.30 -11.45
C ASP A 9 4.27 -21.31 -10.48
N ARG A 10 4.39 -21.73 -9.22
CA ARG A 10 5.16 -20.98 -8.24
C ARG A 10 6.64 -20.94 -8.63
N VAL A 11 7.20 -19.73 -8.67
CA VAL A 11 8.59 -19.45 -9.01
C VAL A 11 9.50 -20.04 -7.94
N HIS A 12 10.45 -20.86 -8.37
CA HIS A 12 11.42 -21.55 -7.50
C HIS A 12 12.86 -21.24 -7.94
N PHE A 13 13.80 -21.50 -7.04
CA PHE A 13 15.22 -21.43 -7.35
C PHE A 13 15.64 -22.59 -8.27
N ALA A 14 16.27 -22.26 -9.39
CA ALA A 14 16.79 -23.24 -10.36
C ALA A 14 18.30 -23.07 -10.63
N GLY A 15 18.98 -22.27 -9.83
CA GLY A 15 20.42 -22.07 -9.90
C GLY A 15 20.88 -21.06 -10.97
N PRO A 16 22.13 -20.58 -10.86
CA PRO A 16 22.62 -19.44 -11.65
C PRO A 16 22.75 -19.72 -13.15
N LYS A 17 22.73 -21.00 -13.56
CA LYS A 17 22.87 -21.43 -14.96
C LYS A 17 21.54 -21.73 -15.65
N THR A 18 20.39 -21.58 -14.96
CA THR A 18 19.09 -21.84 -15.56
C THR A 18 18.81 -20.86 -16.71
N THR A 19 18.25 -21.42 -17.80
CA THR A 19 17.72 -20.65 -18.93
C THR A 19 16.22 -20.36 -18.77
N ASN A 20 15.54 -20.97 -17.80
CA ASN A 20 14.13 -20.72 -17.53
C ASN A 20 13.95 -19.27 -17.03
N PRO A 21 13.23 -18.40 -17.77
CA PRO A 21 13.00 -17.01 -17.35
C PRO A 21 12.05 -16.90 -16.14
N LEU A 22 11.28 -17.95 -15.83
CA LEU A 22 10.30 -18.01 -14.73
C LEU A 22 10.83 -18.81 -13.53
N ALA A 23 12.14 -18.76 -13.30
CA ALA A 23 12.80 -19.35 -12.14
C ALA A 23 13.85 -18.39 -11.57
N PHE A 24 14.06 -18.43 -10.26
CA PHE A 24 15.11 -17.64 -9.63
C PHE A 24 16.49 -18.22 -9.94
N ARG A 25 17.40 -17.36 -10.42
CA ARG A 25 18.82 -17.70 -10.64
C ARG A 25 19.64 -17.64 -9.36
N HIS A 26 19.29 -16.74 -8.45
CA HIS A 26 20.09 -16.41 -7.26
C HIS A 26 19.29 -16.39 -5.96
N TYR A 27 17.98 -16.16 -6.02
CA TYR A 27 17.16 -16.15 -4.82
C TYR A 27 16.76 -17.57 -4.45
N ASN A 28 17.48 -18.15 -3.48
CA ASN A 28 17.07 -19.36 -2.78
C ASN A 28 16.57 -18.98 -1.36
N PRO A 29 15.25 -19.04 -1.10
CA PRO A 29 14.67 -18.58 0.17
C PRO A 29 15.14 -19.38 1.40
N ASP A 30 15.68 -20.58 1.21
CA ASP A 30 16.16 -21.47 2.28
C ASP A 30 17.68 -21.45 2.46
N GLU A 31 18.42 -20.79 1.56
CA GLU A 31 19.87 -20.66 1.68
C GLU A 31 20.23 -19.86 2.93
N ILE A 32 21.15 -20.40 3.73
CA ILE A 32 21.66 -19.75 4.93
C ILE A 32 22.83 -18.84 4.55
N VAL A 33 22.63 -17.53 4.70
CA VAL A 33 23.66 -16.51 4.52
C VAL A 33 23.92 -15.88 5.88
N LEU A 34 25.16 -15.92 6.36
CA LEU A 34 25.54 -15.32 7.65
C LEU A 34 24.60 -15.70 8.82
N GLY A 35 24.16 -16.96 8.87
CA GLY A 35 23.34 -17.51 9.96
C GLY A 35 21.83 -17.23 9.90
N LYS A 36 21.31 -16.62 8.82
CA LYS A 36 19.86 -16.48 8.58
C LYS A 36 19.49 -16.93 7.18
N ARG A 37 18.23 -17.30 6.99
CA ARG A 37 17.72 -17.62 5.66
C ARG A 37 17.74 -16.39 4.76
N MET A 38 18.00 -16.56 3.47
CA MET A 38 17.99 -15.44 2.52
C MET A 38 16.65 -14.70 2.52
N ALA A 39 15.53 -15.43 2.65
CA ALA A 39 14.20 -14.83 2.77
C ALA A 39 14.05 -13.91 4.01
N GLU A 40 14.74 -14.22 5.11
CA GLU A 40 14.73 -13.43 6.35
C GLU A 40 15.62 -12.20 6.27
N HIS A 41 16.67 -12.24 5.44
CA HIS A 41 17.48 -11.06 5.13
C HIS A 41 16.75 -10.10 4.21
N LEU A 42 16.22 -10.62 3.10
CA LEU A 42 15.69 -9.79 2.01
C LEU A 42 14.25 -9.33 2.26
N ARG A 43 13.44 -10.17 2.91
CA ARG A 43 12.06 -9.86 3.32
C ARG A 43 11.25 -9.18 2.21
N PHE A 44 11.32 -9.72 0.99
CA PHE A 44 10.67 -9.13 -0.16
C PHE A 44 9.19 -8.89 0.06
N ALA A 45 8.72 -7.73 -0.40
CA ALA A 45 7.33 -7.35 -0.39
C ALA A 45 6.88 -6.94 -1.79
N ALA A 46 5.70 -7.39 -2.21
CA ALA A 46 5.06 -6.89 -3.41
C ALA A 46 4.22 -5.63 -3.09
N CYS A 47 4.39 -4.56 -3.86
CA CYS A 47 3.58 -3.37 -3.74
C CYS A 47 2.24 -3.52 -4.46
N TYR A 48 1.13 -3.27 -3.76
CA TYR A 48 -0.20 -3.51 -4.31
C TYR A 48 -0.54 -2.53 -5.45
N TRP A 49 -0.19 -1.26 -5.31
CA TRP A 49 -0.54 -0.20 -6.26
C TRP A 49 0.02 -0.44 -7.67
N HIS A 50 1.32 -0.69 -7.82
CA HIS A 50 1.91 -0.90 -9.15
C HIS A 50 1.46 -2.23 -9.78
N ASN A 51 1.34 -3.29 -8.97
CA ASN A 51 1.00 -4.62 -9.49
C ASN A 51 -0.48 -4.75 -9.87
N PHE A 52 -1.41 -4.07 -9.18
CA PHE A 52 -2.85 -4.32 -9.35
C PHE A 52 -3.72 -3.07 -9.56
N CYS A 53 -3.21 -1.87 -9.30
CA CYS A 53 -3.99 -0.62 -9.44
C CYS A 53 -3.56 0.20 -10.66
N TRP A 54 -2.26 0.36 -10.91
CA TRP A 54 -1.78 1.10 -12.07
C TRP A 54 -2.19 0.39 -13.36
N ASN A 55 -2.83 1.12 -14.26
CA ASN A 55 -3.38 0.62 -15.52
C ASN A 55 -2.47 0.90 -16.73
N GLY A 56 -1.22 1.33 -16.48
CA GLY A 56 -0.25 1.65 -17.54
C GLY A 56 -0.40 3.04 -18.14
N ALA A 57 -1.23 3.91 -17.56
CA ALA A 57 -1.32 5.31 -17.98
C ALA A 57 -0.06 6.10 -17.62
N ASP A 58 0.25 7.11 -18.41
CA ASP A 58 1.26 8.13 -18.16
C ASP A 58 0.68 9.53 -18.41
N MET A 59 1.53 10.57 -18.35
CA MET A 59 1.10 11.97 -18.53
C MET A 59 0.65 12.31 -19.97
N PHE A 60 0.87 11.42 -20.94
CA PHE A 60 0.59 11.64 -22.37
C PHE A 60 -0.46 10.67 -22.94
N GLY A 61 -0.88 9.65 -22.19
CA GLY A 61 -1.74 8.60 -22.71
C GLY A 61 -2.65 7.93 -21.68
N SER A 62 -3.69 7.25 -22.19
CA SER A 62 -4.61 6.46 -21.37
C SER A 62 -3.99 5.13 -20.94
N GLY A 63 -4.63 4.47 -19.97
CA GLY A 63 -4.24 3.13 -19.52
C GLY A 63 -4.25 2.12 -20.67
N SER A 64 -3.24 1.23 -20.66
CA SER A 64 -3.02 0.19 -21.66
C SER A 64 -3.28 -1.23 -21.13
N PHE A 65 -3.49 -1.41 -19.83
CA PHE A 65 -3.72 -2.72 -19.22
C PHE A 65 -5.21 -3.08 -19.17
N GLU A 66 -5.54 -4.25 -19.71
CA GLU A 66 -6.91 -4.80 -19.72
C GLU A 66 -7.10 -5.78 -18.57
N ARG A 67 -7.16 -5.26 -17.34
CA ARG A 67 -7.32 -6.08 -16.13
C ARG A 67 -8.79 -6.27 -15.78
N PRO A 68 -9.29 -7.52 -15.63
CA PRO A 68 -10.70 -7.79 -15.33
C PRO A 68 -11.23 -7.07 -14.09
N TRP A 69 -10.40 -6.95 -13.05
CA TRP A 69 -10.76 -6.25 -11.80
C TRP A 69 -10.71 -4.71 -11.89
N GLN A 70 -10.38 -4.16 -13.06
CA GLN A 70 -10.41 -2.73 -13.34
C GLN A 70 -11.55 -2.33 -14.29
N GLN A 71 -12.36 -3.31 -14.72
CA GLN A 71 -13.53 -3.05 -15.56
C GLN A 71 -14.72 -2.51 -14.74
N ALA A 72 -15.70 -1.94 -15.43
CA ALA A 72 -16.93 -1.48 -14.80
C ALA A 72 -17.63 -2.59 -14.00
N GLY A 73 -18.22 -2.23 -12.86
CA GLY A 73 -18.89 -3.18 -11.97
C GLY A 73 -19.05 -2.62 -10.56
N ASP A 74 -19.59 -3.44 -9.66
CA ASP A 74 -19.64 -3.11 -8.23
C ASP A 74 -18.22 -3.00 -7.65
N ALA A 75 -17.89 -1.84 -7.10
CA ALA A 75 -16.53 -1.50 -6.71
C ALA A 75 -15.96 -2.42 -5.61
N LEU A 76 -16.80 -2.85 -4.66
CA LEU A 76 -16.39 -3.80 -3.62
C LEU A 76 -16.16 -5.20 -4.19
N SER A 77 -17.00 -5.64 -5.12
CA SER A 77 -16.81 -6.91 -5.82
C SER A 77 -15.51 -6.91 -6.63
N GLN A 78 -15.18 -5.79 -7.29
CA GLN A 78 -13.90 -5.64 -7.99
C GLN A 78 -12.70 -5.63 -7.03
N ALA A 79 -12.82 -4.99 -5.87
CA ALA A 79 -11.77 -5.02 -4.85
C ALA A 79 -11.52 -6.42 -4.29
N LYS A 80 -12.57 -7.23 -4.09
CA LYS A 80 -12.45 -8.64 -3.70
C LYS A 80 -11.77 -9.47 -4.77
N TYR A 81 -12.16 -9.29 -6.03
CA TYR A 81 -11.53 -10.01 -7.14
C TYR A 81 -10.05 -9.62 -7.27
N LYS A 82 -9.72 -8.33 -7.14
CA LYS A 82 -8.33 -7.86 -7.09
C LYS A 82 -7.55 -8.50 -5.94
N ALA A 83 -8.15 -8.67 -4.77
CA ALA A 83 -7.53 -9.38 -3.64
C ALA A 83 -7.30 -10.87 -3.93
N ASP A 84 -8.24 -11.56 -4.58
CA ASP A 84 -8.03 -12.95 -5.02
C ASP A 84 -6.80 -13.06 -5.94
N VAL A 85 -6.71 -12.21 -6.96
CA VAL A 85 -5.59 -12.21 -7.92
C VAL A 85 -4.28 -11.79 -7.24
N ALA A 86 -4.32 -10.82 -6.34
CA ALA A 86 -3.13 -10.35 -5.63
C ALA A 86 -2.50 -11.45 -4.78
N PHE A 87 -3.30 -12.19 -4.02
CA PHE A 87 -2.79 -13.27 -3.19
C PHE A 87 -2.37 -14.51 -3.99
N GLU A 88 -3.00 -14.79 -5.13
CA GLU A 88 -2.47 -15.77 -6.09
C GLU A 88 -1.07 -15.34 -6.58
N PHE A 89 -0.91 -14.07 -6.95
CA PHE A 89 0.37 -13.52 -7.41
C PHE A 89 1.45 -13.59 -6.33
N PHE A 90 1.15 -13.18 -5.09
CA PHE A 90 2.12 -13.22 -3.99
C PHE A 90 2.59 -14.66 -3.72
N HIS A 91 1.66 -15.61 -3.75
CA HIS A 91 1.97 -17.02 -3.59
C HIS A 91 2.90 -17.51 -4.72
N LYS A 92 2.55 -17.24 -5.98
CA LYS A 92 3.31 -17.70 -7.16
C LYS A 92 4.67 -17.02 -7.28
N LEU A 93 4.77 -15.72 -6.97
CA LEU A 93 6.04 -14.99 -6.94
C LEU A 93 6.94 -15.45 -5.78
N ASN A 94 6.40 -16.17 -4.80
CA ASN A 94 7.12 -16.66 -3.63
C ASN A 94 7.70 -15.52 -2.76
N VAL A 95 6.88 -14.49 -2.51
CA VAL A 95 7.21 -13.36 -1.63
C VAL A 95 6.53 -13.51 -0.27
N PRO A 96 7.24 -13.25 0.85
CA PRO A 96 6.66 -13.37 2.18
C PRO A 96 5.75 -12.21 2.58
N TYR A 97 5.89 -11.05 1.94
CA TYR A 97 5.14 -9.85 2.31
C TYR A 97 4.44 -9.14 1.14
N TYR A 98 3.49 -8.26 1.50
CA TYR A 98 2.93 -7.25 0.62
C TYR A 98 2.82 -5.90 1.35
N CYS A 99 2.60 -4.83 0.58
CA CYS A 99 2.38 -3.47 1.07
C CYS A 99 1.21 -2.81 0.34
N PHE A 100 0.44 -1.94 0.99
CA PHE A 100 -0.71 -1.27 0.36
C PHE A 100 -0.95 0.16 0.88
N HIS A 101 -1.56 1.01 0.04
CA HIS A 101 -2.38 2.13 0.50
C HIS A 101 -3.83 1.68 0.69
N ASP A 102 -4.55 2.28 1.62
CA ASP A 102 -5.97 2.04 1.88
C ASP A 102 -6.83 1.97 0.59
N VAL A 103 -6.69 2.97 -0.30
CA VAL A 103 -7.45 3.04 -1.56
C VAL A 103 -6.99 2.02 -2.62
N ASP A 104 -5.83 1.37 -2.43
CA ASP A 104 -5.39 0.30 -3.32
C ASP A 104 -6.21 -0.97 -3.09
N VAL A 105 -6.63 -1.22 -1.86
CA VAL A 105 -7.28 -2.47 -1.45
C VAL A 105 -8.79 -2.31 -1.25
N SER A 106 -9.29 -1.08 -1.20
CA SER A 106 -10.70 -0.79 -0.95
C SER A 106 -11.19 0.44 -1.72
N PRO A 107 -12.45 0.44 -2.21
CA PRO A 107 -13.02 1.63 -2.83
C PRO A 107 -13.34 2.73 -1.78
N GLU A 108 -13.04 3.98 -2.12
CA GLU A 108 -13.30 5.15 -1.26
C GLU A 108 -14.80 5.36 -0.97
N GLY A 109 -15.69 5.04 -1.91
CA GLY A 109 -17.11 5.39 -1.80
C GLY A 109 -17.37 6.89 -1.94
N ALA A 110 -18.59 7.33 -1.59
CA ALA A 110 -19.04 8.71 -1.76
C ALA A 110 -19.01 9.55 -0.46
N SER A 111 -18.61 8.95 0.68
CA SER A 111 -18.56 9.63 1.97
C SER A 111 -17.55 8.97 2.92
N LEU A 112 -17.16 9.68 3.99
CA LEU A 112 -16.29 9.11 5.02
C LEU A 112 -16.88 7.83 5.63
N LYS A 113 -18.21 7.80 5.81
CA LYS A 113 -18.92 6.63 6.34
C LYS A 113 -18.79 5.42 5.40
N GLU A 114 -18.93 5.64 4.10
CA GLU A 114 -18.75 4.59 3.09
C GLU A 114 -17.30 4.14 3.00
N TYR A 115 -16.34 5.06 3.00
CA TYR A 115 -14.90 4.75 3.05
C TYR A 115 -14.58 3.82 4.23
N LEU A 116 -15.00 4.19 5.45
CA LEU A 116 -14.75 3.41 6.66
C LEU A 116 -15.41 2.03 6.59
N ASN A 117 -16.65 1.94 6.08
CA ASN A 117 -17.35 0.67 5.94
C ASN A 117 -16.67 -0.25 4.91
N ASN A 118 -16.38 0.27 3.72
CA ASN A 118 -15.76 -0.48 2.64
C ASN A 118 -14.39 -1.00 3.07
N PHE A 119 -13.58 -0.13 3.68
CA PHE A 119 -12.23 -0.48 4.08
C PHE A 119 -12.19 -1.47 5.25
N ALA A 120 -13.11 -1.37 6.22
CA ALA A 120 -13.26 -2.40 7.25
C ALA A 120 -13.59 -3.77 6.63
N ARG A 121 -14.54 -3.83 5.70
CA ARG A 121 -14.91 -5.07 4.98
C ARG A 121 -13.74 -5.65 4.19
N MET A 122 -12.99 -4.81 3.48
CA MET A 122 -11.81 -5.29 2.74
C MET A 122 -10.67 -5.71 3.67
N THR A 123 -10.53 -5.08 4.83
CA THR A 123 -9.55 -5.52 5.85
C THR A 123 -9.86 -6.94 6.34
N GLU A 124 -11.14 -7.30 6.55
CA GLU A 124 -11.53 -8.68 6.88
C GLU A 124 -11.18 -9.67 5.76
N VAL A 125 -11.44 -9.29 4.50
CA VAL A 125 -11.07 -10.11 3.33
C VAL A 125 -9.56 -10.33 3.27
N LEU A 126 -8.75 -9.27 3.45
CA LEU A 126 -7.29 -9.39 3.47
C LEU A 126 -6.80 -10.27 4.61
N ALA A 127 -7.41 -10.16 5.80
CA ALA A 127 -7.06 -10.99 6.96
C ALA A 127 -7.31 -12.48 6.66
N GLN A 128 -8.45 -12.81 6.05
CA GLN A 128 -8.74 -14.18 5.60
C GLN A 128 -7.69 -14.65 4.58
N LYS A 129 -7.33 -13.81 3.60
CA LYS A 129 -6.32 -14.16 2.59
C LYS A 129 -4.93 -14.37 3.19
N GLN A 130 -4.54 -13.61 4.20
CA GLN A 130 -3.29 -13.84 4.94
C GLN A 130 -3.31 -15.19 5.67
N GLN A 131 -4.45 -15.57 6.27
CA GLN A 131 -4.59 -16.88 6.92
C GLN A 131 -4.50 -18.04 5.91
N GLU A 132 -5.14 -17.90 4.75
CA GLU A 132 -5.13 -18.92 3.69
C GLU A 132 -3.75 -19.11 3.03
N SER A 133 -3.00 -18.01 2.84
CA SER A 133 -1.76 -18.01 2.06
C SER A 133 -0.47 -18.04 2.89
N GLY A 134 -0.53 -17.60 4.14
CA GLY A 134 0.64 -17.35 4.99
C GLY A 134 1.42 -16.08 4.64
N VAL A 135 1.01 -15.30 3.63
CA VAL A 135 1.62 -14.02 3.26
C VAL A 135 1.30 -12.98 4.35
N LYS A 136 2.27 -12.14 4.70
CA LYS A 136 2.16 -11.16 5.79
C LYS A 136 2.16 -9.72 5.27
N LEU A 137 1.64 -8.80 6.07
CA LEU A 137 1.71 -7.37 5.74
C LEU A 137 3.04 -6.81 6.23
N LEU A 138 3.87 -6.25 5.33
CA LEU A 138 5.08 -5.54 5.77
C LEU A 138 4.71 -4.17 6.32
N TRP A 139 3.86 -3.44 5.59
CA TRP A 139 3.29 -2.18 6.03
C TRP A 139 2.04 -1.79 5.24
N GLY A 140 1.15 -1.05 5.91
CA GLY A 140 0.10 -0.27 5.28
C GLY A 140 0.41 1.23 5.35
N THR A 141 -0.33 2.02 4.58
CA THR A 141 -0.26 3.48 4.56
C THR A 141 -1.59 4.07 4.08
N ALA A 142 -1.79 5.38 4.24
CA ALA A 142 -2.93 6.10 3.68
C ALA A 142 -2.52 6.83 2.40
N ASN A 143 -3.32 6.70 1.33
CA ASN A 143 -3.16 7.55 0.14
C ASN A 143 -3.85 8.89 0.39
N CYS A 144 -3.06 9.84 0.91
CA CYS A 144 -3.49 11.23 1.09
C CYS A 144 -2.93 12.14 -0.01
N PHE A 145 -2.91 11.69 -1.27
CA PHE A 145 -2.26 12.43 -2.36
C PHE A 145 -2.91 12.31 -3.75
N THR A 146 -3.65 11.23 -4.02
CA THR A 146 -4.29 11.01 -5.34
C THR A 146 -5.61 11.77 -5.47
N ASN A 147 -6.46 11.76 -4.43
CA ASN A 147 -7.78 12.37 -4.50
C ASN A 147 -7.67 13.91 -4.69
N PRO A 148 -8.49 14.55 -5.55
CA PRO A 148 -8.45 16.00 -5.78
C PRO A 148 -8.53 16.86 -4.52
N ARG A 149 -9.15 16.36 -3.43
CA ARG A 149 -9.19 17.07 -2.13
C ARG A 149 -7.79 17.42 -1.60
N TYR A 150 -6.77 16.65 -1.98
CA TYR A 150 -5.40 16.80 -1.51
C TYR A 150 -4.52 17.67 -2.41
N ALA A 151 -5.11 18.38 -3.38
CA ALA A 151 -4.34 19.18 -4.34
C ALA A 151 -3.40 20.20 -3.67
N ALA A 152 -3.78 20.75 -2.50
CA ALA A 152 -3.00 21.71 -1.72
C ALA A 152 -2.35 21.11 -0.46
N GLY A 153 -2.14 19.78 -0.42
CA GLY A 153 -1.58 19.09 0.74
C GLY A 153 -2.59 18.25 1.50
N ALA A 154 -2.13 17.51 2.51
CA ALA A 154 -2.99 16.71 3.38
C ALA A 154 -2.85 17.19 4.82
N ALA A 155 -1.75 16.85 5.50
CA ALA A 155 -1.44 17.41 6.80
C ALA A 155 -0.97 18.87 6.71
N THR A 156 -0.42 19.30 5.57
CA THR A 156 -0.02 20.69 5.30
C THR A 156 -1.11 21.50 4.61
N ASN A 157 -2.33 20.98 4.48
CA ASN A 157 -3.38 21.70 3.74
C ASN A 157 -3.79 22.99 4.47
N PRO A 158 -3.95 24.12 3.76
CA PRO A 158 -4.48 25.35 4.35
C PRO A 158 -5.95 25.23 4.79
N ASP A 159 -6.70 24.27 4.25
CA ASP A 159 -8.07 23.94 4.66
C ASP A 159 -8.09 22.91 5.82
N PRO A 160 -8.57 23.27 7.02
CA PRO A 160 -8.61 22.37 8.17
C PRO A 160 -9.54 21.16 7.97
N ASP A 161 -10.54 21.22 7.10
CA ASP A 161 -11.42 20.07 6.83
C ASP A 161 -10.68 18.98 6.06
N VAL A 162 -9.73 19.36 5.18
CA VAL A 162 -8.86 18.42 4.47
C VAL A 162 -7.87 17.76 5.44
N PHE A 163 -7.31 18.54 6.38
CA PHE A 163 -6.50 17.98 7.46
C PHE A 163 -7.26 16.92 8.26
N ALA A 164 -8.51 17.23 8.64
CA ALA A 164 -9.34 16.31 9.41
C ALA A 164 -9.65 15.02 8.63
N TRP A 165 -9.90 15.13 7.33
CA TRP A 165 -10.10 13.97 6.45
C TRP A 165 -8.83 13.12 6.34
N ALA A 166 -7.66 13.74 6.15
CA ALA A 166 -6.37 13.03 6.12
C ALA A 166 -6.10 12.28 7.43
N ALA A 167 -6.40 12.90 8.58
CA ALA A 167 -6.28 12.27 9.88
C ALA A 167 -7.21 11.05 10.01
N ALA A 168 -8.44 11.14 9.51
CA ALA A 168 -9.38 10.02 9.49
C ALA A 168 -8.89 8.85 8.64
N GLN A 169 -8.33 9.12 7.44
CA GLN A 169 -7.73 8.08 6.59
C GLN A 169 -6.52 7.43 7.28
N VAL A 170 -5.63 8.22 7.89
CA VAL A 170 -4.45 7.69 8.60
C VAL A 170 -4.84 6.82 9.79
N VAL A 171 -5.83 7.24 10.58
CA VAL A 171 -6.38 6.42 11.67
C VAL A 171 -6.93 5.09 11.15
N ALA A 172 -7.73 5.13 10.08
CA ALA A 172 -8.30 3.92 9.49
C ALA A 172 -7.22 2.99 8.94
N ALA A 173 -6.27 3.52 8.17
CA ALA A 173 -5.16 2.78 7.59
C ALA A 173 -4.24 2.16 8.66
N MET A 174 -3.95 2.88 9.74
CA MET A 174 -3.14 2.34 10.83
C MET A 174 -3.90 1.24 11.59
N ASN A 175 -5.21 1.40 11.82
CA ASN A 175 -6.01 0.37 12.47
C ASN A 175 -6.07 -0.92 11.62
N ALA A 176 -6.28 -0.78 10.30
CA ALA A 176 -6.23 -1.92 9.38
C ALA A 176 -4.84 -2.57 9.36
N THR A 177 -3.78 -1.77 9.33
CA THR A 177 -2.39 -2.25 9.41
C THR A 177 -2.15 -3.05 10.69
N HIS A 178 -2.63 -2.56 11.84
CA HIS A 178 -2.53 -3.27 13.10
C HIS A 178 -3.33 -4.58 13.06
N GLN A 179 -4.59 -4.55 12.60
CA GLN A 179 -5.44 -5.74 12.50
C GLN A 179 -4.83 -6.83 11.61
N LEU A 180 -4.15 -6.45 10.53
CA LEU A 180 -3.49 -7.34 9.57
C LEU A 180 -2.07 -7.77 10.00
N GLY A 181 -1.64 -7.40 11.21
CA GLY A 181 -0.33 -7.74 11.75
C GLY A 181 0.84 -7.09 11.01
N GLY A 182 0.62 -5.88 10.47
CA GLY A 182 1.65 -5.10 9.77
C GLY A 182 2.85 -4.81 10.66
N GLU A 183 4.05 -5.00 10.13
CA GLU A 183 5.29 -4.77 10.90
C GLU A 183 5.69 -3.30 10.97
N ASN A 184 5.21 -2.48 10.03
CA ASN A 184 5.48 -1.05 9.97
C ASN A 184 4.24 -0.29 9.48
N TYR A 185 4.25 1.03 9.65
CA TYR A 185 3.29 1.94 9.04
C TYR A 185 4.06 3.08 8.38
N VAL A 186 3.81 3.31 7.10
CA VAL A 186 4.56 4.28 6.28
C VAL A 186 3.81 5.61 6.20
N LEU A 187 4.58 6.70 6.18
CA LEU A 187 4.13 8.06 5.92
C LEU A 187 4.96 8.59 4.76
N TRP A 188 4.34 8.66 3.58
CA TRP A 188 4.93 9.28 2.39
C TRP A 188 4.16 10.56 2.05
N GLY A 189 4.86 11.70 2.12
CA GLY A 189 4.28 13.02 1.95
C GLY A 189 4.09 13.43 0.50
N GLY A 190 3.30 12.68 -0.29
CA GLY A 190 3.16 12.91 -1.73
C GLY A 190 2.66 14.31 -2.13
N ARG A 191 1.90 14.98 -1.24
CA ARG A 191 1.44 16.38 -1.39
C ARG A 191 1.91 17.29 -0.24
N GLU A 192 2.74 16.78 0.67
CA GLU A 192 3.20 17.53 1.84
C GLU A 192 4.39 18.41 1.45
N GLY A 193 4.07 19.51 0.77
CA GLY A 193 5.01 20.45 0.17
C GLY A 193 4.24 21.52 -0.59
N TYR A 194 4.93 22.28 -1.45
CA TYR A 194 4.36 23.41 -2.17
C TYR A 194 4.71 23.38 -3.65
N GLU A 195 3.86 23.99 -4.46
CA GLU A 195 4.13 24.26 -5.87
C GLU A 195 4.72 25.68 -6.07
N SER A 196 4.30 26.64 -5.25
CA SER A 196 4.79 28.02 -5.27
C SER A 196 5.02 28.54 -3.86
N LEU A 197 6.14 29.25 -3.65
CA LEU A 197 6.40 29.91 -2.37
C LEU A 197 5.50 31.14 -2.14
N LEU A 198 4.87 31.68 -3.20
CA LEU A 198 4.11 32.93 -3.12
C LEU A 198 2.83 32.79 -2.29
N ASN A 199 2.29 31.59 -2.18
CA ASN A 199 1.03 31.29 -1.48
C ASN A 199 1.22 30.24 -0.36
N THR A 200 2.45 30.01 0.08
CA THR A 200 2.78 28.99 1.08
C THR A 200 3.40 29.64 2.32
N ASP A 201 2.77 29.45 3.48
CA ASP A 201 3.41 29.71 4.76
C ASP A 201 4.14 28.45 5.25
N LEU A 202 5.42 28.35 4.88
CA LEU A 202 6.27 27.22 5.28
C LEU A 202 6.40 27.06 6.79
N ARG A 203 6.20 28.12 7.59
CA ARG A 203 6.25 27.99 9.05
C ARG A 203 5.00 27.27 9.53
N GLN A 204 3.84 27.74 9.10
CA GLN A 204 2.55 27.14 9.46
C GLN A 204 2.47 25.67 9.03
N GLU A 205 2.80 25.36 7.77
CA GLU A 205 2.71 23.99 7.25
C GLU A 205 3.64 23.02 8.00
N ARG A 206 4.85 23.48 8.37
CA ARG A 206 5.79 22.69 9.18
C ARG A 206 5.27 22.43 10.60
N GLU A 207 4.60 23.39 11.20
CA GLU A 207 3.96 23.22 12.50
C GLU A 207 2.78 22.25 12.43
N GLN A 208 1.94 22.36 11.38
CA GLN A 208 0.81 21.47 11.13
C GLN A 208 1.24 20.01 10.94
N ILE A 209 2.19 19.74 10.04
CA ILE A 209 2.67 18.37 9.82
C ILE A 209 3.42 17.84 11.05
N GLY A 210 4.15 18.70 11.77
CA GLY A 210 4.75 18.36 13.05
C GLY A 210 3.71 17.87 14.06
N ARG A 211 2.58 18.60 14.18
CA ARG A 211 1.47 18.18 15.04
C ARG A 211 0.77 16.92 14.53
N PHE A 212 0.58 16.79 13.22
CA PHE A 212 -0.03 15.62 12.61
C PHE A 212 0.79 14.35 12.93
N LEU A 213 2.11 14.39 12.74
CA LEU A 213 3.00 13.27 13.06
C LEU A 213 2.97 12.90 14.55
N GLN A 214 2.87 13.88 15.45
CA GLN A 214 2.66 13.60 16.88
C GLN A 214 1.34 12.86 17.13
N MET A 215 0.25 13.28 16.48
CA MET A 215 -1.06 12.60 16.60
C MET A 215 -0.99 11.17 16.07
N VAL A 216 -0.23 10.92 15.00
CA VAL A 216 0.02 9.56 14.48
C VAL A 216 0.74 8.71 15.53
N VAL A 217 1.77 9.24 16.19
CA VAL A 217 2.49 8.57 17.28
C VAL A 217 1.56 8.32 18.48
N GLU A 218 0.79 9.32 18.89
CA GLU A 218 -0.20 9.21 19.96
C GLU A 218 -1.22 8.08 19.67
N HIS A 219 -1.74 8.02 18.45
CA HIS A 219 -2.70 6.98 18.03
C HIS A 219 -2.07 5.59 17.98
N LYS A 220 -0.83 5.47 17.49
CA LYS A 220 -0.05 4.23 17.54
C LYS A 220 0.06 3.70 18.98
N HIS A 221 0.41 4.56 19.93
CA HIS A 221 0.52 4.17 21.33
C HIS A 221 -0.84 3.82 21.95
N LYS A 222 -1.87 4.62 21.66
CA LYS A 222 -3.25 4.40 22.15
C LYS A 222 -3.82 3.07 21.70
N THR A 223 -3.56 2.66 20.47
CA THR A 223 -4.05 1.39 19.91
C THR A 223 -3.18 0.19 20.27
N GLY A 224 -1.97 0.41 20.79
CA GLY A 224 -1.02 -0.65 21.07
C GLY A 224 -0.26 -1.17 19.83
N PHE A 225 -0.31 -0.44 18.71
CA PHE A 225 0.42 -0.82 17.50
C PHE A 225 1.94 -0.79 17.75
N ARG A 226 2.59 -1.95 17.61
CA ARG A 226 4.02 -2.12 17.90
C ARG A 226 4.94 -1.91 16.69
N GLY A 227 4.38 -1.86 15.49
CA GLY A 227 5.17 -1.70 14.26
C GLY A 227 5.91 -0.37 14.19
N THR A 228 6.97 -0.31 13.39
CA THR A 228 7.80 0.90 13.23
C THR A 228 7.04 1.94 12.41
N LEU A 229 7.09 3.22 12.81
CA LEU A 229 6.66 4.31 11.93
C LEU A 229 7.81 4.69 11.01
N LEU A 230 7.55 4.74 9.71
CA LEU A 230 8.54 5.05 8.69
C LEU A 230 8.15 6.33 7.96
N ILE A 231 9.08 7.26 7.83
CA ILE A 231 8.95 8.40 6.92
C ILE A 231 9.69 8.01 5.65
N GLU A 232 9.03 8.17 4.49
CA GLU A 232 9.64 7.91 3.18
C GLU A 232 10.05 9.24 2.53
N PRO A 233 11.33 9.63 2.56
CA PRO A 233 11.75 10.93 2.04
C PRO A 233 11.75 10.95 0.51
N LYS A 234 11.32 12.08 -0.07
CA LYS A 234 11.45 12.39 -1.50
C LYS A 234 11.69 13.88 -1.66
N THR A 235 12.59 14.29 -2.56
CA THR A 235 12.98 15.69 -2.76
C THR A 235 11.96 16.49 -3.57
N ALA A 236 11.45 15.92 -4.67
CA ALA A 236 10.36 16.45 -5.48
C ALA A 236 9.72 15.32 -6.31
N GLY A 237 8.45 15.45 -6.68
CA GLY A 237 7.85 14.62 -7.72
C GLY A 237 8.55 14.89 -9.05
N THR A 238 9.05 13.86 -9.72
CA THR A 238 9.34 13.96 -11.16
C THR A 238 8.00 14.17 -11.84
N HIS A 239 7.75 15.40 -12.29
CA HIS A 239 6.65 15.73 -13.20
C HIS A 239 6.79 14.95 -14.50
#